data_AF-A0A350CEB0-F1
#
_entry.id   AF-A0A350CEB0-F1
#
_cell.length_a   1.000
_cell.length_b   1.000
_cell.length_c   1.000
_cell.angle_alpha   90.00
_cell.angle_beta   90.00
_cell.angle_gamma   90.00
#
_symmetry.space_group_name_H-M   'P 1'
#
loop_
_entity.id
_entity.type
_entity.pdbx_description
1 polymer ?
#
loop_
_entity_poly.entity_id
_entity_poly.type
_entity_poly.pdbx_seq_one_letter_code
_entity_poly.pdbx_strand_id
1 'polypeptide(L)'
;MRLRGRLPTTQHGRSRALLLRLLAVLTGCLPLLAAELACHLLGLGITATDSDPFVGFAGSRPLFELSDDRSAYRISAARLNFFRPASFPARKTPGTTRIFVLGGSTVQGHPFSTETAFPQLLQLSLERLHPARRWEVINCGGVSYASYRLLPVLQEVLQ
;
A
#
# COMPACT_ATOMS: atom_id res chain seq x y z
N MET A 1 74.87 21.09 6.13
CA MET A 1 74.67 19.64 6.00
C MET A 1 73.73 19.16 7.11
N ARG A 2 72.42 19.07 6.84
CA ARG A 2 71.43 18.36 7.69
C ARG A 2 70.46 17.63 6.74
N LEU A 3 70.53 16.31 6.76
CA LEU A 3 69.77 15.40 5.89
C LEU A 3 68.30 15.36 6.32
N ARG A 4 67.39 15.60 5.37
CA ARG A 4 65.96 15.29 5.48
C ARG A 4 65.76 13.78 5.33
N GLY A 5 65.39 13.09 6.41
CA GLY A 5 64.83 11.74 6.33
C GLY A 5 63.31 11.80 6.19
N ARG A 6 62.75 11.42 5.03
CA ARG A 6 61.34 11.06 4.91
C ARG A 6 61.18 9.61 5.37
N LEU A 7 60.29 9.37 6.33
CA LEU A 7 59.85 8.02 6.70
C LEU A 7 58.88 7.47 5.63
N PRO A 8 58.96 6.18 5.28
CA PRO A 8 58.02 5.55 4.36
C PRO A 8 56.66 5.34 5.05
N THR A 9 55.59 5.75 4.40
CA THR A 9 54.21 5.54 4.85
C THR A 9 53.81 4.08 4.63
N THR A 10 53.47 3.38 5.71
CA THR A 10 53.04 1.97 5.72
C THR A 10 51.63 1.82 5.16
N GLN A 11 51.51 1.80 3.83
CA GLN A 11 50.22 1.67 3.12
C GLN A 11 49.65 0.23 3.14
N HIS A 12 50.46 -0.78 3.49
CA HIS A 12 50.15 -2.21 3.35
C HIS A 12 49.22 -2.81 4.43
N GLY A 13 49.06 -2.17 5.60
CA GLY A 13 48.23 -2.71 6.70
C GLY A 13 46.73 -2.39 6.56
N ARG A 14 46.39 -1.25 5.94
CA ARG A 14 45.00 -0.79 5.80
C ARG A 14 44.23 -1.57 4.73
N SER A 15 44.90 -1.96 3.64
CA SER A 15 44.29 -2.75 2.55
C SER A 15 43.96 -4.17 2.99
N ARG A 16 44.85 -4.84 3.75
CA ARG A 16 44.61 -6.18 4.30
C ARG A 16 43.49 -6.19 5.34
N ALA A 17 43.44 -5.17 6.20
CA ALA A 17 42.34 -5.03 7.16
C ALA A 17 40.99 -4.77 6.46
N LEU A 18 40.98 -4.00 5.37
CA LEU A 18 39.78 -3.79 4.55
C LEU A 18 39.35 -5.10 3.87
N LEU A 19 40.30 -5.86 3.31
CA LEU A 19 40.04 -7.15 2.67
C LEU A 19 39.40 -8.15 3.65
N LEU A 20 39.94 -8.25 4.87
CA LEU A 20 39.40 -9.13 5.90
C LEU A 20 37.99 -8.73 6.33
N ARG A 21 37.70 -7.42 6.42
CA ARG A 21 36.36 -6.91 6.72
C ARG A 21 35.37 -7.22 5.59
N LEU A 22 35.78 -7.03 4.33
CA LEU A 22 34.97 -7.39 3.17
C LEU A 22 34.69 -8.89 3.12
N LEU A 23 35.69 -9.73 3.41
CA LEU A 23 35.53 -11.17 3.48
C LEU A 23 34.54 -11.57 4.57
N ALA A 24 34.64 -10.96 5.76
CA ALA A 24 33.70 -11.22 6.86
C ALA A 24 32.26 -10.83 6.50
N VAL A 25 32.07 -9.68 5.86
CA VAL A 25 30.76 -9.24 5.36
C VAL A 25 30.22 -10.20 4.30
N LEU A 26 31.04 -10.58 3.32
CA LEU A 26 30.66 -11.53 2.26
C LEU A 26 30.24 -12.88 2.84
N THR A 27 31.02 -13.42 3.78
CA THR A 27 30.68 -14.68 4.47
C THR A 27 29.37 -14.57 5.25
N GLY A 28 29.11 -13.43 5.89
CA GLY A 28 27.84 -13.16 6.58
C GLY A 28 26.64 -13.00 5.63
N CYS A 29 26.85 -12.43 4.45
CA CYS A 29 25.80 -12.28 3.43
C CYS A 29 25.52 -13.58 2.64
N LEU A 30 26.48 -14.49 2.57
CA LEU A 30 26.36 -15.75 1.83
C LEU A 30 25.13 -16.60 2.20
N PRO A 31 24.80 -16.85 3.49
CA PRO A 31 23.59 -17.58 3.85
C PRO A 31 22.30 -16.84 3.48
N LEU A 32 22.29 -15.49 3.50
CA LEU A 32 21.13 -14.70 3.08
C LEU A 32 20.89 -14.83 1.57
N LEU A 33 21.96 -14.77 0.77
CA LEU A 33 21.89 -14.98 -0.67
C LEU A 33 21.43 -16.40 -1.02
N ALA A 34 21.93 -17.41 -0.28
CA ALA A 34 21.50 -18.78 -0.47
C ALA A 34 20.02 -18.99 -0.08
N ALA A 35 19.56 -18.36 1.00
CA ALA A 35 18.15 -18.40 1.42
C ALA A 35 17.24 -17.74 0.38
N GLU A 36 17.61 -16.55 -0.13
CA GLU A 36 16.88 -15.88 -1.20
C GLU A 36 16.81 -16.74 -2.47
N LEU A 37 17.94 -17.33 -2.89
CA LEU A 37 17.97 -18.21 -4.06
C LEU A 37 17.12 -19.47 -3.86
N ALA A 38 17.14 -20.06 -2.67
CA ALA A 38 16.29 -21.20 -2.34
C ALA A 38 14.80 -20.80 -2.37
N CYS A 39 14.44 -19.66 -1.78
CA CYS A 39 13.08 -19.13 -1.84
C CYS A 39 12.64 -18.88 -3.29
N HIS A 40 13.51 -18.29 -4.11
CA HIS A 40 13.23 -18.03 -5.53
C HIS A 40 13.05 -19.33 -6.32
N LEU A 41 13.91 -20.33 -6.13
CA LEU A 41 13.83 -21.62 -6.83
C LEU A 41 12.62 -22.46 -6.40
N LEU A 42 12.24 -22.39 -5.12
CA LEU A 42 11.09 -23.09 -4.57
C LEU A 42 9.77 -22.36 -4.80
N GLY A 43 9.80 -21.16 -5.41
CA GLY A 43 8.61 -20.32 -5.57
C GLY A 43 8.04 -19.84 -4.23
N LEU A 44 8.82 -19.91 -3.15
CA LEU A 44 8.49 -19.41 -1.81
C LEU A 44 8.76 -17.91 -1.75
N GLY A 45 8.09 -17.16 -2.63
CA GLY A 45 8.03 -15.72 -2.59
C GLY A 45 6.57 -15.31 -2.44
N ILE A 46 6.28 -14.33 -1.60
CA ILE A 46 4.97 -13.69 -1.60
C ILE A 46 4.81 -13.04 -2.99
N THR A 47 4.13 -13.72 -3.91
CA THR A 47 3.62 -13.15 -5.16
C THR A 47 2.45 -12.19 -4.91
N ALA A 48 2.15 -11.89 -3.64
CA ALA A 48 1.17 -10.89 -3.26
C ALA A 48 1.81 -9.49 -3.19
N THR A 49 1.63 -8.76 -4.28
CA THR A 49 1.12 -7.38 -4.25
C THR A 49 2.05 -6.30 -3.65
N ASP A 50 3.12 -5.94 -4.35
CA ASP A 50 3.51 -4.54 -4.65
C ASP A 50 4.84 -4.57 -5.42
N SER A 51 4.78 -4.79 -6.74
CA SER A 51 5.93 -4.58 -7.61
C SER A 51 6.00 -3.12 -8.01
N ASP A 52 6.04 -2.23 -7.01
CA ASP A 52 6.53 -0.88 -7.24
C ASP A 52 7.65 -0.56 -6.24
N PRO A 53 8.93 -0.66 -6.66
CA PRO A 53 10.07 -0.21 -5.88
C PRO A 53 9.99 1.28 -5.48
N PHE A 54 9.10 2.03 -6.12
CA PHE A 54 8.84 3.45 -5.91
C PHE A 54 7.39 3.68 -5.47
N VAL A 55 6.98 3.23 -4.29
CA VAL A 55 5.85 3.82 -3.54
C VAL A 55 4.52 3.97 -4.34
N GLY A 56 4.26 3.16 -5.37
CA GLY A 56 3.02 3.19 -6.17
C GLY A 56 2.91 4.26 -7.27
N PHE A 57 4.02 4.77 -7.82
CA PHE A 57 4.04 5.63 -9.02
C PHE A 57 3.76 4.88 -10.34
N ALA A 58 3.96 3.57 -10.40
CA ALA A 58 3.73 2.75 -11.58
C ALA A 58 2.34 2.09 -11.53
N GLY A 59 1.33 2.83 -11.96
CA GLY A 59 0.01 2.27 -12.29
C GLY A 59 -0.88 2.00 -11.08
N SER A 60 -1.57 3.05 -10.61
CA SER A 60 -2.68 2.87 -9.67
C SER A 60 -3.77 2.02 -10.33
N ARG A 61 -3.85 0.74 -9.97
CA ARG A 61 -5.01 -0.09 -10.30
C ARG A 61 -6.26 0.56 -9.67
N PRO A 62 -7.38 0.63 -10.38
CA PRO A 62 -8.59 1.23 -9.85
C PRO A 62 -9.01 0.51 -8.56
N LEU A 63 -9.55 1.27 -7.61
CA LEU A 63 -10.13 0.72 -6.39
C LEU A 63 -11.37 -0.10 -6.74
N PHE A 64 -12.18 0.39 -7.67
CA PHE A 64 -13.44 -0.21 -8.09
C PHE A 64 -13.33 -0.88 -9.46
N GLU A 65 -13.90 -2.06 -9.54
CA GLU A 65 -14.13 -2.78 -10.80
C GLU A 65 -15.64 -2.83 -11.07
N LEU A 66 -15.99 -2.64 -12.34
CA LEU A 66 -17.38 -2.80 -12.79
C LEU A 66 -17.72 -4.29 -12.79
N SER A 67 -18.88 -4.64 -12.25
CA SER A 67 -19.38 -6.01 -12.23
C SER A 67 -19.62 -6.56 -13.65
N ASP A 68 -19.63 -7.89 -13.79
CA ASP A 68 -19.76 -8.57 -15.09
C ASP A 68 -21.09 -8.23 -15.78
N ASP A 69 -22.16 -8.05 -15.01
CA ASP A 69 -23.48 -7.60 -15.45
C ASP A 69 -23.57 -6.07 -15.63
N ARG A 70 -22.48 -5.34 -15.38
CA ARG A 70 -22.37 -3.87 -15.46
C ARG A 70 -23.38 -3.11 -14.60
N SER A 71 -23.90 -3.74 -13.55
CA SER A 71 -24.91 -3.14 -12.67
C SER A 71 -24.30 -2.33 -11.52
N ALA A 72 -23.11 -2.69 -11.05
CA ALA A 72 -22.49 -2.10 -9.87
C ALA A 72 -20.96 -2.03 -9.97
N TYR A 73 -20.39 -1.02 -9.34
CA TYR A 73 -18.97 -0.98 -9.03
C TYR A 73 -18.73 -1.67 -7.68
N ARG A 74 -17.70 -2.49 -7.60
CA ARG A 74 -17.27 -3.20 -6.39
C ARG A 74 -15.78 -3.01 -6.17
N ILE A 75 -15.34 -2.95 -4.90
CA ILE A 75 -13.92 -2.93 -4.61
C ILE A 75 -13.26 -4.18 -5.20
N SER A 76 -12.20 -3.98 -5.99
CA SER A 76 -11.46 -5.05 -6.66
C SER A 76 -10.94 -6.07 -5.64
N ALA A 77 -10.99 -7.36 -6.00
CA ALA A 77 -10.41 -8.43 -5.19
C ALA A 77 -8.92 -8.19 -4.89
N ALA A 78 -8.20 -7.58 -5.82
CA ALA A 78 -6.79 -7.24 -5.67
C ALA A 78 -6.51 -6.18 -4.58
N ARG A 79 -7.55 -5.50 -4.10
CA ARG A 79 -7.45 -4.40 -3.11
C ARG A 79 -7.87 -4.83 -1.70
N LEU A 80 -8.41 -6.03 -1.53
CA LEU A 80 -8.94 -6.50 -0.24
C LEU A 80 -7.88 -6.73 0.86
N ASN A 81 -6.60 -6.71 0.50
CA ASN A 81 -5.51 -6.71 1.48
C ASN A 81 -5.47 -5.44 2.33
N PHE A 82 -5.97 -4.32 1.80
CA PHE A 82 -5.95 -3.01 2.47
C PHE A 82 -7.34 -2.41 2.66
N PHE A 83 -8.33 -2.79 1.85
CA PHE A 83 -9.69 -2.27 1.89
C PHE A 83 -10.67 -3.35 2.35
N ARG A 84 -11.88 -2.93 2.74
CA ARG A 84 -12.99 -3.84 3.02
C ARG A 84 -13.95 -3.88 1.84
N PRO A 85 -14.71 -4.96 1.63
CA PRO A 85 -15.69 -5.01 0.55
C PRO A 85 -16.67 -3.83 0.64
N ALA A 86 -16.83 -3.12 -0.47
CA ALA A 86 -17.85 -2.09 -0.65
C ALA A 86 -18.28 -2.07 -2.12
N SER A 87 -19.54 -1.70 -2.37
CA SER A 87 -20.10 -1.65 -3.71
C SER A 87 -21.18 -0.58 -3.81
N PHE A 88 -21.41 -0.08 -5.03
CA PHE A 88 -22.47 0.88 -5.32
C PHE A 88 -23.01 0.71 -6.76
N PRO A 89 -24.27 1.08 -7.04
CA PRO A 89 -24.84 0.98 -8.39
C PRO A 89 -24.08 1.83 -9.42
N ALA A 90 -23.78 1.25 -10.58
CA ALA A 90 -23.08 1.92 -11.68
C ALA A 90 -23.87 3.12 -12.22
N ARG A 91 -25.20 2.98 -12.28
CA ARG A 91 -26.11 4.11 -12.51
C ARG A 91 -26.64 4.64 -11.18
N LYS A 92 -26.36 5.91 -10.91
CA LYS A 92 -26.88 6.61 -9.73
C LYS A 92 -28.39 6.84 -9.87
N THR A 93 -29.16 6.32 -8.93
CA THR A 93 -30.63 6.46 -8.93
C THR A 93 -31.03 7.92 -8.71
N PRO A 94 -32.05 8.47 -9.41
CA PRO A 94 -32.56 9.82 -9.16
C PRO A 94 -32.92 10.06 -7.69
N GLY A 95 -32.62 11.25 -7.18
CA GLY A 95 -32.87 11.60 -5.77
C GLY A 95 -31.92 10.96 -4.76
N THR A 96 -30.86 10.30 -5.21
CA THR A 96 -29.83 9.69 -4.35
C THR A 96 -28.66 10.62 -4.14
N THR A 97 -28.21 10.79 -2.90
CA THR A 97 -26.95 11.44 -2.57
C THR A 97 -25.89 10.38 -2.28
N ARG A 98 -24.85 10.35 -3.11
CA ARG A 98 -23.72 9.42 -2.99
C ARG A 98 -22.53 10.15 -2.36
N ILE A 99 -21.99 9.59 -1.29
CA ILE A 99 -20.90 10.15 -0.50
C ILE A 99 -19.78 9.11 -0.46
N PHE A 100 -18.61 9.46 -0.98
CA PHE A 100 -17.42 8.64 -0.85
C PHE A 100 -16.59 9.14 0.33
N VAL A 101 -16.28 8.24 1.27
CA VAL A 101 -15.44 8.58 2.43
C VAL A 101 -14.07 7.98 2.25
N LEU A 102 -13.07 8.84 2.06
CA LEU A 102 -11.67 8.46 1.86
C LEU A 102 -10.87 8.63 3.16
N GLY A 103 -9.95 7.72 3.42
CA GLY A 103 -9.05 7.83 4.56
C GLY A 103 -8.27 6.56 4.85
N GLY A 104 -7.65 6.53 6.04
CA GLY A 104 -6.85 5.41 6.51
C GLY A 104 -7.69 4.32 7.21
N SER A 105 -7.02 3.59 8.12
CA SER A 105 -7.59 2.51 8.94
C SER A 105 -8.86 2.91 9.71
N THR A 106 -8.93 4.15 10.20
CA THR A 106 -10.11 4.65 10.93
C THR A 106 -11.36 4.74 10.05
N VAL A 107 -11.21 5.15 8.79
CA VAL A 107 -12.33 5.17 7.83
C VAL A 107 -12.72 3.73 7.47
N GLN A 108 -11.73 2.85 7.27
CA GLN A 108 -11.98 1.43 7.00
C GLN A 108 -12.77 0.74 8.13
N GLY A 109 -12.49 1.11 9.39
CA GLY A 109 -13.07 0.51 10.60
C GLY A 109 -12.09 -0.31 11.44
N HIS A 110 -10.80 -0.33 11.12
CA HIS A 110 -9.79 -1.04 11.92
C HIS A 110 -9.46 -0.25 13.20
N PRO A 111 -9.27 -0.91 14.37
CA PRO A 111 -9.21 -2.38 14.59
C PRO A 111 -10.55 -3.06 14.90
N PHE A 112 -11.65 -2.31 14.89
CA PHE A 112 -12.98 -2.82 15.18
C PHE A 112 -13.61 -3.41 13.90
N SER A 113 -14.72 -2.84 13.42
CA SER A 113 -15.41 -3.33 12.23
C SER A 113 -15.96 -2.20 11.37
N THR A 114 -16.25 -2.51 10.11
CA THR A 114 -16.81 -1.57 9.14
C THR A 114 -18.20 -1.10 9.55
N GLU A 115 -18.98 -1.94 10.22
CA GLU A 115 -20.33 -1.63 10.72
C GLU A 115 -20.32 -0.56 11.82
N THR A 116 -19.20 -0.42 12.53
CA THR A 116 -18.98 0.62 13.56
C THR A 116 -18.16 1.80 13.06
N ALA A 117 -17.74 1.78 11.79
CA ALA A 117 -16.89 2.82 11.22
C ALA A 117 -17.68 4.10 10.91
N PHE A 118 -16.96 5.22 10.84
CA PHE A 118 -17.55 6.52 10.53
C PHE A 118 -18.48 6.53 9.29
N PRO A 119 -18.15 5.91 8.14
CA PRO A 119 -19.05 5.87 6.99
C PRO A 119 -20.41 5.23 7.29
N GLN A 120 -20.43 4.14 8.06
CA GLN A 120 -21.67 3.47 8.44
C GLN A 120 -22.49 4.33 9.41
N LEU A 121 -21.84 4.92 10.42
CA LEU A 121 -22.50 5.82 11.35
C LEU A 121 -23.07 7.06 10.65
N LEU A 122 -22.35 7.58 9.65
CA LEU A 122 -22.79 8.69 8.82
C LEU A 122 -24.05 8.33 8.02
N GLN A 123 -24.06 7.16 7.36
CA GLN A 123 -25.23 6.71 6.61
C GLN A 123 -26.46 6.58 7.51
N LEU A 124 -26.34 5.85 8.62
CA LEU A 124 -27.43 5.66 9.58
C LEU A 124 -27.97 6.98 10.13
N SER A 125 -27.08 7.95 10.36
CA SER A 125 -27.48 9.27 10.84
C SER A 125 -28.23 10.07 9.78
N LEU A 126 -27.76 10.05 8.52
CA LEU A 126 -28.41 10.73 7.40
C LEU A 126 -29.79 10.14 7.08
N GLU A 127 -29.91 8.82 7.09
CA GLU A 127 -31.18 8.12 6.88
C GLU A 127 -32.21 8.46 7.96
N ARG A 128 -31.78 8.61 9.22
CA ARG A 128 -32.66 9.04 10.33
C ARG A 128 -33.07 10.50 10.24
N LEU A 129 -32.14 11.40 9.91
CA LEU A 129 -32.40 12.84 9.85
C LEU A 129 -33.17 13.26 8.59
N HIS A 130 -32.99 12.53 7.49
CA HIS A 130 -33.58 12.84 6.19
C HIS A 130 -34.15 11.59 5.50
N PRO A 131 -35.21 10.97 6.05
CA PRO A 131 -35.75 9.69 5.57
C PRO A 131 -36.37 9.77 4.17
N ALA A 132 -36.77 10.95 3.70
CA ALA A 132 -37.30 11.15 2.35
C ALA A 132 -36.21 11.15 1.26
N ARG A 133 -34.93 11.16 1.63
CA ARG A 133 -33.79 11.14 0.70
C ARG A 133 -33.13 9.77 0.71
N ARG A 134 -32.59 9.37 -0.43
CA ARG A 134 -31.76 8.16 -0.53
C ARG A 134 -30.30 8.53 -0.32
N TRP A 135 -29.62 7.79 0.54
CA TRP A 135 -28.22 8.00 0.87
C TRP A 135 -27.42 6.76 0.50
N GLU A 136 -26.27 6.96 -0.12
CA GLU A 136 -25.27 5.93 -0.39
C GLU A 136 -23.95 6.42 0.18
N VAL A 137 -23.47 5.84 1.28
CA VAL A 137 -22.16 6.20 1.85
C VAL A 137 -21.19 5.05 1.60
N ILE A 138 -20.17 5.31 0.77
CA ILE A 138 -19.23 4.30 0.31
C ILE A 138 -17.94 4.45 1.10
N ASN A 139 -17.56 3.40 1.82
CA ASN A 139 -16.31 3.33 2.54
C ASN A 139 -15.14 3.07 1.58
N CYS A 140 -14.29 4.06 1.40
CA CYS A 140 -13.05 3.97 0.60
C CYS A 140 -11.81 4.05 1.51
N GLY A 141 -11.91 3.55 2.75
CA GLY A 141 -10.83 3.55 3.73
C GLY A 141 -9.86 2.38 3.52
N GLY A 142 -8.56 2.68 3.52
CA GLY A 142 -7.49 1.68 3.40
C GLY A 142 -6.61 1.61 4.65
N VAL A 143 -6.28 0.42 5.16
CA VAL A 143 -5.25 0.28 6.21
C VAL A 143 -3.89 0.68 5.65
N SER A 144 -3.15 1.48 6.41
CA SER A 144 -1.84 2.01 6.00
C SER A 144 -1.87 2.77 4.67
N TYR A 145 -3.01 3.41 4.33
CA TYR A 145 -3.15 4.29 3.18
C TYR A 145 -2.83 5.75 3.55
N ALA A 146 -1.73 6.25 2.98
CA ALA A 146 -1.33 7.64 3.07
C ALA A 146 -2.04 8.51 2.00
N SER A 147 -2.05 9.83 2.20
CA SER A 147 -2.77 10.78 1.34
C SER A 147 -2.41 10.69 -0.15
N TYR A 148 -1.14 10.44 -0.48
CA TYR A 148 -0.71 10.29 -1.88
C TYR A 148 -1.31 9.03 -2.55
N ARG A 149 -1.56 7.95 -1.79
CA ARG A 149 -2.23 6.74 -2.30
C ARG A 149 -3.74 6.92 -2.44
N LEU A 150 -4.32 7.89 -1.73
CA LEU A 150 -5.74 8.25 -1.84
C LEU A 150 -6.03 9.18 -3.02
N LEU A 151 -5.03 9.90 -3.55
CA LEU A 151 -5.23 10.81 -4.67
C LEU A 151 -5.78 10.11 -5.93
N PRO A 152 -5.25 8.95 -6.37
CA PRO A 152 -5.85 8.22 -7.49
C PRO A 152 -7.28 7.73 -7.19
N VAL A 153 -7.55 7.33 -5.94
CA VAL A 153 -8.90 6.92 -5.52
C VAL A 153 -9.87 8.09 -5.59
N LEU A 154 -9.43 9.29 -5.17
CA LEU A 154 -10.23 10.52 -5.28
C LEU A 154 -10.53 10.84 -6.75
N GLN A 155 -9.52 10.78 -7.62
CA GLN A 155 -9.70 11.02 -9.05
C GLN A 155 -10.66 10.01 -9.68
N GLU A 156 -10.59 8.76 -9.27
CA GLU A 156 -11.47 7.68 -9.73
C GLU A 156 -12.94 7.91 -9.32
N VAL A 157 -13.22 8.28 -8.07
CA VAL A 157 -14.62 8.46 -7.60
C VAL A 157 -15.27 9.77 -8.09
N LEU A 158 -14.50 10.66 -8.71
CA LEU A 158 -15.00 11.90 -9.32
C LEU A 158 -15.35 11.75 -10.82
N GLN A 159 -15.00 10.63 -11.44
CA GLN A 159 -15.36 10.30 -12.83
C GLN A 159 -16.76 9.71 -12.91
#